data_AF-A0A7W5PTC0-F1
#
_entry.id   AF-A0A7W5PTC0-F1
#
_cell.length_a   1.000
_cell.length_b   1.000
_cell.length_c   1.000
_cell.angle_alpha   90.00
_cell.angle_beta   90.00
_cell.angle_gamma   90.00
#
_symmetry.space_group_name_H-M   'P 1'
#
loop_
_entity.id
_entity.type
_entity.pdbx_description
1 polymer ?
#
loop_
_entity_poly.entity_id
_entity_poly.type
_entity_poly.pdbx_seq_one_letter_code
_entity_poly.pdbx_strand_id
1 'polypeptide(L)'
;MKSPDEIAEIAINNNLYPTEERARAKVAYMLNPSFFNMRPSTDYIEACAKLAGLRVLRNEILKEDASLLRHPFGAAAVARGMSQENLLDVTHQLIARKRGSGSMASVVFDTAYLLKQRLSQLVRH
;
A
#
# COMPACT_ATOMS: atom_id res chain seq x y z
N MET A 1 -5.75 -0.59 19.97
CA MET A 1 -5.81 -0.72 18.49
C MET A 1 -7.26 -1.00 18.15
N LYS A 2 -7.86 -0.28 17.20
CA LYS A 2 -9.28 -0.51 16.84
C LYS A 2 -9.43 -1.85 16.12
N SER A 3 -10.53 -2.56 16.38
CA SER A 3 -10.88 -3.79 15.69
C SER A 3 -11.25 -3.53 14.21
N PRO A 4 -11.19 -4.55 13.34
CA PRO A 4 -11.70 -4.45 11.97
C PRO A 4 -13.15 -3.93 11.90
N ASP A 5 -14.01 -4.36 12.82
CA ASP A 5 -15.40 -3.91 12.86
C ASP A 5 -15.49 -2.43 13.23
N GLU A 6 -14.74 -1.97 14.23
CA GLU A 6 -14.66 -0.55 14.58
C GLU A 6 -14.16 0.30 13.40
N ILE A 7 -13.20 -0.21 12.62
CA ILE A 7 -12.69 0.49 11.44
C ILE A 7 -13.75 0.55 10.33
N ALA A 8 -14.51 -0.53 10.12
CA ALA A 8 -15.60 -0.59 9.15
C ALA A 8 -16.74 0.36 9.52
N GLU A 9 -17.15 0.39 10.79
CA GLU A 9 -18.18 1.31 11.30
C GLU A 9 -17.81 2.76 11.01
N ILE A 10 -16.56 3.15 11.27
CA ILE A 10 -16.18 4.53 11.01
C ILE A 10 -16.11 4.81 9.50
N ALA A 11 -15.76 3.84 8.65
CA ALA A 11 -15.78 4.01 7.19
C ALA A 11 -17.21 4.20 6.66
N ILE A 12 -18.17 3.46 7.22
CA ILE A 12 -19.61 3.57 6.94
C ILE A 12 -20.12 4.96 7.35
N ASN A 13 -19.87 5.36 8.60
CA ASN A 13 -20.35 6.64 9.14
C ASN A 13 -19.77 7.88 8.42
N ASN A 14 -18.67 7.72 7.69
CA ASN A 14 -18.07 8.78 6.90
C ASN A 14 -18.38 8.69 5.40
N ASN A 15 -19.27 7.78 4.97
CA ASN A 15 -19.65 7.56 3.58
C ASN A 15 -18.45 7.37 2.65
N LEU A 16 -17.38 6.70 3.13
CA LEU A 16 -16.16 6.48 2.35
C LEU A 16 -16.36 5.48 1.20
N TYR A 17 -17.42 4.69 1.28
CA TYR A 17 -17.78 3.68 0.29
C TYR A 17 -19.27 3.73 -0.06
N PRO A 18 -19.66 3.33 -1.28
CA PRO A 18 -21.05 3.36 -1.73
C PRO A 18 -22.02 2.49 -0.93
N THR A 19 -21.53 1.43 -0.26
CA THR A 19 -22.35 0.50 0.52
C THR A 19 -21.58 0.03 1.75
N GLU A 20 -22.32 -0.37 2.79
CA GLU A 20 -21.75 -0.96 4.01
C GLU A 20 -20.99 -2.25 3.73
N GLU A 21 -21.56 -3.13 2.89
CA GLU A 21 -20.92 -4.37 2.45
C GLU A 21 -19.55 -4.09 1.82
N ARG A 22 -19.48 -3.06 0.96
CA ARG A 22 -18.23 -2.66 0.32
C ARG A 22 -17.23 -2.08 1.31
N ALA A 23 -17.70 -1.33 2.32
CA ALA A 23 -16.85 -0.84 3.40
C ALA A 23 -16.24 -2.00 4.20
N ARG A 24 -17.06 -2.95 4.65
CA ARG A 24 -16.61 -4.13 5.40
C ARG A 24 -15.66 -5.00 4.58
N ALA A 25 -16.00 -5.29 3.32
CA ALA A 25 -15.14 -6.06 2.42
C ALA A 25 -13.78 -5.37 2.19
N LYS A 26 -13.77 -4.04 2.06
CA LYS A 26 -12.51 -3.29 1.93
C LYS A 26 -11.69 -3.33 3.21
N VAL A 27 -12.29 -3.16 4.38
CA VAL A 27 -11.57 -3.26 5.66
C VAL A 27 -11.01 -4.67 5.88
N ALA A 28 -11.81 -5.71 5.61
CA ALA A 28 -11.37 -7.10 5.70
C ALA A 28 -10.18 -7.38 4.76
N TYR A 29 -10.23 -6.89 3.52
CA TYR A 29 -9.10 -6.95 2.59
C TYR A 29 -7.87 -6.20 3.14
N MET A 30 -8.07 -4.96 3.60
CA MET A 30 -7.00 -4.08 4.07
C MET A 30 -6.31 -4.55 5.36
N LEU A 31 -6.96 -5.41 6.14
CA LEU A 31 -6.42 -5.93 7.39
C LEU A 31 -6.07 -7.42 7.32
N ASN A 32 -6.25 -8.06 6.17
CA ASN A 32 -5.90 -9.46 6.01
C ASN A 32 -4.35 -9.62 6.08
N PRO A 33 -3.81 -10.33 7.09
CA PRO A 33 -2.37 -10.47 7.27
C PRO A 33 -1.71 -11.32 6.18
N SER A 34 -2.49 -12.12 5.46
CA SER A 34 -2.02 -12.89 4.30
C SER A 34 -1.86 -12.03 3.06
N PHE A 35 -2.39 -10.80 3.04
CA PHE A 35 -2.31 -9.90 1.90
C PHE A 35 -1.18 -8.87 2.04
N PHE A 36 -0.68 -8.40 0.89
CA PHE A 36 0.52 -7.56 0.82
C PHE A 36 0.33 -6.14 1.38
N ASN A 37 -0.90 -5.65 1.50
CA ASN A 37 -1.23 -4.32 2.05
C ASN A 37 -0.81 -4.11 3.51
N MET A 38 -0.52 -5.19 4.24
CA MET A 38 -0.01 -5.13 5.61
C MET A 38 1.51 -5.36 5.70
N ARG A 39 2.19 -5.65 4.58
CA ARG A 39 3.64 -5.90 4.52
C ARG A 39 4.41 -4.63 4.13
N PRO A 40 5.71 -4.54 4.47
CA PRO A 40 6.59 -3.51 3.92
C PRO A 40 6.55 -3.51 2.38
N SER A 41 6.63 -2.33 1.77
CA SER A 41 6.63 -2.18 0.31
C SER A 41 7.85 -2.90 -0.33
N THR A 42 8.96 -2.99 0.40
CA THR A 42 10.18 -3.71 0.01
C THR A 42 9.92 -5.20 -0.27
N ASP A 43 9.06 -5.84 0.52
CA ASP A 43 8.70 -7.25 0.33
C ASP A 43 8.02 -7.47 -1.03
N TYR A 44 7.31 -6.46 -1.52
CA TYR A 44 6.63 -6.48 -2.82
C TYR A 44 7.64 -6.45 -3.96
N ILE A 45 8.66 -5.58 -3.90
CA ILE A 45 9.78 -5.57 -4.86
C ILE A 45 10.43 -6.95 -4.92
N GLU A 46 10.77 -7.52 -3.77
CA GLU A 46 11.45 -8.81 -3.70
C GLU A 46 10.60 -9.95 -4.24
N ALA A 47 9.30 -9.96 -3.94
CA ALA A 47 8.37 -10.95 -4.47
C ALA A 47 8.25 -10.83 -6.00
N CYS A 48 8.11 -9.61 -6.52
CA CYS A 48 8.02 -9.37 -7.96
C CYS A 48 9.30 -9.75 -8.72
N ALA A 49 10.47 -9.56 -8.11
CA ALA A 49 11.75 -9.96 -8.70
C ALA A 49 11.88 -11.49 -8.86
N LYS A 50 11.16 -12.26 -8.04
CA LYS A 50 11.19 -13.73 -8.01
C LYS A 50 10.10 -14.38 -8.89
N LEU A 51 9.26 -13.60 -9.58
CA LEU A 51 8.16 -14.14 -10.39
C LEU A 51 8.68 -14.96 -11.58
N ALA A 52 8.36 -16.26 -11.57
CA ALA A 52 8.71 -17.17 -12.65
C ALA A 52 8.02 -16.76 -13.97
N GLY A 53 8.72 -16.97 -15.09
CA GLY A 53 8.18 -16.66 -16.41
C GLY A 53 8.15 -15.17 -16.77
N LEU A 54 8.68 -14.29 -15.91
CA LEU A 54 8.87 -12.87 -16.20
C LEU A 54 10.35 -12.53 -16.37
N ARG A 55 10.63 -11.53 -17.20
CA ARG A 55 11.89 -10.79 -17.23
C ARG A 55 11.57 -9.37 -16.77
N VAL A 56 11.96 -9.06 -15.55
CA VAL A 56 11.79 -7.71 -14.98
C VAL A 56 12.67 -6.72 -15.76
N LEU A 57 12.09 -5.58 -16.12
CA LEU A 57 12.73 -4.44 -16.78
C LEU A 57 12.88 -3.27 -15.82
N ARG A 58 11.88 -3.04 -14.97
CA ARG A 58 11.87 -2.03 -13.89
C ARG A 58 11.08 -2.57 -12.72
N ASN A 59 11.55 -2.36 -11.49
CA ASN A 59 10.90 -2.82 -10.27
C ASN A 59 11.36 -1.93 -9.12
N GLU A 60 10.69 -0.81 -8.94
CA GLU A 60 11.12 0.23 -8.00
C GLU A 60 9.94 0.82 -7.24
N ILE A 61 10.21 1.43 -6.09
CA ILE A 61 9.22 2.21 -5.35
C ILE A 61 9.49 3.69 -5.60
N LEU A 62 8.46 4.39 -6.05
CA LEU A 62 8.41 5.83 -6.13
C LEU A 62 8.07 6.39 -4.75
N LYS A 63 8.94 7.27 -4.28
CA LYS A 63 8.87 7.92 -2.98
C LYS A 63 8.31 9.33 -3.11
N GLU A 64 7.54 9.76 -2.12
CA GLU A 64 7.13 11.16 -1.95
C GLU A 64 8.26 12.03 -1.38
N ASP A 65 8.01 13.34 -1.34
CA ASP A 65 8.90 14.32 -0.73
C ASP A 65 9.13 14.03 0.77
N ALA A 66 10.39 13.95 1.16
CA ALA A 66 10.83 13.81 2.54
C ALA A 66 10.34 14.94 3.47
N SER A 67 9.94 16.09 2.92
CA SER A 67 9.28 17.18 3.66
C SER A 67 8.00 16.72 4.38
N LEU A 68 7.31 15.68 3.88
CA LEU A 68 6.14 15.09 4.53
C LEU A 68 6.49 14.44 5.88
N LEU A 69 7.73 13.99 6.11
CA LEU A 69 8.15 13.46 7.41
C LEU A 69 8.23 14.54 8.49
N ARG A 70 8.32 15.83 8.10
CA ARG A 70 8.27 16.96 9.02
C ARG A 70 6.84 17.34 9.42
N HIS A 71 5.84 16.84 8.70
CA HIS A 71 4.45 16.98 9.11
C HIS A 71 4.24 16.28 10.47
N PRO A 72 3.39 16.81 11.38
CA PRO A 72 3.14 16.18 12.69
C PRO A 72 2.84 14.67 12.62
N PHE A 73 2.12 14.22 11.60
CA PHE A 73 1.83 12.80 11.38
C PHE A 73 3.04 11.99 10.92
N GLY A 74 3.90 12.54 10.06
CA GLY A 74 5.15 11.90 9.65
C GLY A 74 6.09 11.74 10.84
N ALA A 75 6.26 12.81 11.62
CA ALA A 75 7.09 12.81 12.83
C ALA A 75 6.58 11.78 13.86
N ALA A 76 5.27 11.71 14.08
CA ALA A 76 4.67 10.73 15.00
C ALA A 76 4.86 9.28 14.52
N ALA A 77 4.78 9.02 13.21
CA ALA A 77 5.03 7.70 12.65
C ALA A 77 6.49 7.26 12.84
N VAL A 78 7.45 8.16 12.58
CA VAL A 78 8.88 7.92 12.81
C VAL A 78 9.17 7.67 14.29
N ALA A 79 8.59 8.47 15.18
CA ALA A 79 8.74 8.30 16.64
C ALA A 79 8.20 6.95 17.15
N ARG A 80 7.26 6.33 16.42
CA ARG A 80 6.73 4.99 16.71
C ARG A 80 7.58 3.86 16.12
N GLY A 81 8.76 4.16 15.59
CA GLY A 81 9.70 3.17 15.04
C GLY A 81 9.39 2.73 13.61
N MET A 82 8.51 3.43 12.90
CA MET A 82 8.26 3.14 11.49
C MET A 82 9.46 3.60 10.64
N SER A 83 9.88 2.76 9.69
CA SER A 83 10.96 3.11 8.76
C SER A 83 10.57 4.32 7.91
N GLN A 84 11.43 5.35 7.93
CA GLN A 84 11.25 6.56 7.11
C GLN A 84 11.13 6.24 5.62
N GLU A 85 11.89 5.25 5.15
CA GLU A 85 11.84 4.77 3.77
C GLU A 85 10.45 4.23 3.43
N ASN A 86 9.92 3.31 4.24
CA ASN A 86 8.58 2.75 4.06
C ASN A 86 7.45 3.77 4.24
N LEU A 87 7.71 4.88 4.93
CA LEU A 87 6.76 5.97 5.10
C LEU A 87 6.68 6.89 3.89
N LEU A 88 7.72 6.96 3.07
CA LEU A 88 7.71 7.77 1.85
C LEU A 88 7.30 6.97 0.62
N ASP A 89 7.29 5.65 0.71
CA ASP A 89 6.87 4.74 -0.35
C ASP A 89 5.37 4.93 -0.71
N VAL A 90 5.10 5.39 -1.93
CA VAL A 90 3.72 5.73 -2.37
C VAL A 90 3.22 4.87 -3.50
N THR A 91 4.06 4.65 -4.51
CA THR A 91 3.69 3.83 -5.67
C THR A 91 4.80 2.83 -5.94
N HIS A 92 4.45 1.57 -6.07
CA HIS A 92 5.36 0.57 -6.63
C HIS A 92 5.17 0.50 -8.14
N GLN A 93 6.27 0.54 -8.91
CA GLN A 93 6.26 0.38 -10.35
C GLN A 93 6.98 -0.91 -10.76
N LEU A 94 6.23 -1.86 -11.30
CA LEU A 94 6.74 -3.05 -11.98
C LEU A 94 6.55 -2.90 -13.50
N ILE A 95 7.63 -3.07 -14.26
CA ILE A 95 7.60 -3.25 -15.71
C ILE A 95 8.33 -4.57 -15.99
N ALA A 96 7.65 -5.53 -16.59
CA ALA A 96 8.22 -6.83 -16.91
C ALA A 96 7.76 -7.33 -18.28
N ARG A 97 8.57 -8.18 -18.91
CA ARG A 97 8.22 -8.90 -20.13
C ARG A 97 7.96 -10.37 -19.81
N LYS A 98 6.83 -10.93 -20.26
CA LYS A 98 6.57 -12.36 -20.16
C LYS A 98 7.51 -13.14 -21.07
N ARG A 99 8.15 -14.20 -20.54
CA ARG A 99 8.99 -15.12 -21.34
C ARG A 99 8.07 -15.93 -22.27
N GLY A 100 8.34 -15.91 -23.57
CA GLY A 100 7.63 -16.72 -24.57
C GLY A 100 6.44 -16.06 -25.27
N SER A 101 6.08 -14.81 -24.96
CA SER A 101 5.11 -14.06 -25.77
C SER A 101 5.84 -13.13 -26.75
N GLY A 102 5.56 -13.27 -28.06
CA GLY A 102 6.02 -12.32 -29.08
C GLY A 102 5.43 -10.91 -28.93
N SER A 103 4.47 -10.73 -28.01
CA SER A 103 3.87 -9.44 -27.66
C SER A 103 4.45 -8.87 -26.35
N MET A 104 4.68 -7.57 -26.36
CA MET A 104 4.95 -6.76 -25.17
C MET A 104 3.65 -6.67 -24.35
N ALA A 105 3.57 -7.40 -23.24
CA ALA A 105 2.58 -7.11 -22.21
C ALA A 105 3.24 -6.21 -21.17
N SER A 106 2.98 -4.90 -21.23
CA SER A 106 3.31 -4.00 -20.14
C SER A 106 2.27 -4.20 -19.04
N VAL A 107 2.61 -4.95 -18.00
CA VAL A 107 1.76 -5.03 -16.82
C VAL A 107 2.19 -3.93 -15.86
N VAL A 108 1.46 -2.80 -15.87
CA VAL A 108 1.65 -1.72 -14.89
C VAL A 108 0.76 -2.03 -13.69
N PHE A 109 1.38 -2.40 -12.57
CA PHE A 109 0.68 -2.46 -11.29
C PHE A 109 0.89 -1.14 -10.55
N ASP A 110 -0.03 -0.18 -10.71
CA ASP A 110 -0.05 1.02 -9.87
C ASP A 110 -0.66 0.67 -8.52
N THR A 111 0.18 0.54 -7.50
CA THR A 111 -0.29 0.35 -6.11
C THR A 111 -0.24 1.68 -5.36
N ALA A 112 -0.88 2.71 -5.90
CA ALA A 112 -0.97 4.03 -5.29
C ALA A 112 -2.08 4.05 -4.21
N TYR A 113 -1.83 3.54 -3.00
CA TYR A 113 -2.84 3.62 -1.93
C TYR A 113 -2.33 3.63 -0.48
N LEU A 114 -1.01 3.51 -0.23
CA LEU A 114 -0.50 3.26 1.13
C LEU A 114 -0.41 4.52 1.99
N LEU A 115 -0.01 5.67 1.45
CA LEU A 115 0.20 6.89 2.25
C LEU A 115 -1.10 7.48 2.80
N LYS A 116 -2.14 7.56 1.97
CA LYS A 116 -3.43 8.17 2.35
C LYS A 116 -4.16 7.33 3.41
N GLN A 117 -4.05 5.99 3.35
CA GLN A 117 -4.62 5.10 4.36
C GLN A 117 -3.80 5.05 5.66
N ARG A 118 -2.47 5.05 5.59
CA ARG A 118 -1.63 5.09 6.79
C ARG A 118 -1.78 6.41 7.57
N LEU A 119 -1.89 7.55 6.87
CA LEU A 119 -2.13 8.85 7.51
C LEU A 119 -3.53 8.96 8.12
N SER A 120 -4.57 8.46 7.45
CA SER A 120 -5.95 8.49 7.99
C SER A 120 -6.16 7.56 9.20
N GLN A 121 -5.33 6.53 9.37
CA GLN A 121 -5.30 5.70 10.58
C GLN A 121 -4.66 6.41 11.79
N LEU A 122 -3.76 7.38 11.57
CA LEU A 122 -3.05 8.11 12.63
C LEU A 122 -3.86 9.28 13.23
N VAL A 123 -4.94 9.72 12.57
CA VAL A 123 -5.77 10.88 12.98
C VAL A 123 -6.90 10.51 13.96
N ARG A 124 -7.13 9.23 14.26
CA ARG A 124 -8.24 8.78 15.13
C ARG A 124 -7.83 8.40 16.56
N HIS A 125 -6.75 8.95 17.08
CA HIS A 125 -6.36 8.82 18.48
C HIS A 125 -5.87 10.16 19.02
#